data_AF-A0A819MWB8-F1
#
_entry.id   AF-A0A819MWB8-F1
#
_cell.length_a   1.000
_cell.length_b   1.000
_cell.length_c   1.000
_cell.angle_alpha   90.00
_cell.angle_beta   90.00
_cell.angle_gamma   90.00
#
_symmetry.space_group_name_H-M   'P 1'
#
loop_
_entity.id
_entity.type
_entity.pdbx_description
1 polymer ?
#
loop_
_entity_poly.entity_id
_entity_poly.type
_entity_poly.pdbx_seq_one_letter_code
_entity_poly.pdbx_strand_id
1 'polypeptide(L)'
;MGTKALDLYYRMPQEFITDVTHICVLNACSHSGLVNEARLIFKNIQYKTERIYSTMVDCLSRASQFEEAEELIDEYERDHSAVSTMY
;
A
#
# COMPACT_ATOMS: atom_id res chain seq x y z
N MET A 1 15.83 6.74 5.45
CA MET A 1 15.13 5.95 6.49
C MET A 1 14.41 4.74 5.90
N GLY A 2 13.85 4.84 4.69
CA GLY A 2 13.11 3.75 4.03
C GLY A 2 13.89 2.44 3.81
N THR A 3 15.16 2.48 3.42
CA THR A 3 15.97 1.25 3.20
C THR A 3 16.12 0.40 4.45
N LYS A 4 16.27 1.01 5.63
CA LYS A 4 16.33 0.28 6.91
C LYS A 4 14.96 -0.31 7.29
N ALA A 5 13.88 0.43 7.00
CA ALA A 5 12.53 -0.07 7.24
C ALA A 5 12.21 -1.28 6.35
N LEU A 6 12.67 -1.26 5.08
CA LEU A 6 12.55 -2.40 4.16
C LEU A 6 13.32 -3.62 4.63
N ASP A 7 14.58 -3.46 5.05
CA ASP A 7 15.39 -4.58 5.56
C ASP A 7 14.72 -5.25 6.77
N LEU A 8 14.22 -4.45 7.72
CA LEU A 8 13.48 -4.97 8.86
C LEU A 8 12.19 -5.67 8.42
N TYR A 9 11.42 -5.05 7.53
CA TYR A 9 10.17 -5.60 7.02
C TYR A 9 10.36 -6.97 6.35
N TYR A 10 11.34 -7.12 5.47
CA TYR A 10 11.61 -8.39 4.78
C TYR A 10 12.14 -9.49 5.72
N ARG A 11 12.67 -9.12 6.89
CA ARG A 11 13.10 -10.07 7.92
C ARG A 11 12.00 -10.44 8.90
N MET A 12 10.85 -9.75 8.90
CA MET A 12 9.76 -10.07 9.81
C MET A 12 9.04 -11.35 9.35
N PRO A 13 8.77 -12.31 10.26
CA PRO A 13 7.93 -13.45 9.93
C PRO A 13 6.54 -12.97 9.56
N GLN A 14 5.97 -13.55 8.50
CA GLN A 14 4.70 -13.11 7.93
C GLN A 14 3.56 -13.19 8.94
N GLU A 15 3.61 -14.14 9.89
CA GLU A 15 2.59 -14.27 10.94
C GLU A 15 2.50 -13.05 11.90
N PHE A 16 3.54 -12.21 11.95
CA PHE A 16 3.57 -11.02 12.81
C PHE A 16 3.36 -9.71 12.03
N ILE A 17 3.18 -9.78 10.72
CA ILE A 17 2.92 -8.60 9.90
C ILE A 17 1.44 -8.24 10.01
N THR A 18 1.19 -6.99 10.39
CA THR A 18 -0.14 -6.40 10.51
C THR A 18 -0.30 -5.27 9.51
N ASP A 19 -1.54 -4.81 9.32
CA ASP A 19 -1.84 -3.61 8.54
C ASP A 19 -0.98 -2.40 8.93
N VAL A 20 -0.76 -2.20 10.23
CA VAL A 20 0.08 -1.11 10.73
C VAL A 20 1.50 -1.25 10.22
N THR A 21 2.03 -2.47 10.17
CA THR A 21 3.38 -2.76 9.66
C THR A 21 3.49 -2.43 8.17
N HIS A 22 2.48 -2.82 7.38
CA HIS A 22 2.39 -2.48 5.96
C HIS A 22 2.32 -0.96 5.75
N ILE A 23 1.45 -0.26 6.47
CA ILE A 23 1.31 1.19 6.38
C ILE A 23 2.62 1.89 6.73
N CYS A 24 3.30 1.45 7.80
CA CYS A 24 4.58 2.01 8.22
C CYS A 24 5.66 1.85 7.13
N VAL A 25 5.78 0.66 6.51
CA VAL A 25 6.80 0.45 5.47
C VAL A 25 6.46 1.20 4.19
N LEU A 26 5.18 1.28 3.79
CA LEU A 26 4.73 2.05 2.63
C LEU A 26 5.02 3.54 2.81
N ASN A 27 4.71 4.11 3.98
CA ASN A 27 5.04 5.49 4.31
C ASN A 27 6.56 5.74 4.30
N ALA A 28 7.34 4.81 4.86
CA ALA A 28 8.80 4.92 4.85
C ALA A 28 9.36 4.92 3.41
N CYS A 29 8.74 4.15 2.50
CA CYS A 29 9.08 4.14 1.09
C CYS A 29 8.68 5.44 0.39
N SER A 30 7.46 5.92 0.62
CA SER A 30 6.93 7.20 0.11
C SER A 30 7.88 8.37 0.43
N HIS A 31 8.28 8.52 1.70
CA HIS A 31 9.18 9.59 2.12
C HIS A 31 10.62 9.43 1.61
N SER A 32 11.01 8.22 1.18
CA SER A 32 12.38 7.94 0.72
C SER A 32 12.49 7.84 -0.81
N GLY A 33 11.41 8.11 -1.56
CA GLY A 33 11.39 7.97 -3.01
C GLY A 33 11.47 6.53 -3.52
N LEU A 34 11.18 5.53 -2.66
CA LEU A 34 11.28 4.11 -2.97
C LEU A 34 9.94 3.55 -3.47
N VAL A 35 9.34 4.23 -4.44
CA VAL A 35 7.96 3.95 -4.89
C VAL A 35 7.83 2.55 -5.50
N ASN A 36 8.87 2.09 -6.20
CA ASN A 36 8.89 0.74 -6.77
C ASN A 36 8.85 -0.36 -5.70
N GLU A 37 9.53 -0.15 -4.57
CA GLU A 37 9.47 -1.09 -3.44
C GLU A 37 8.09 -1.05 -2.77
N ALA A 38 7.50 0.15 -2.64
CA ALA A 38 6.13 0.29 -2.15
C ALA A 38 5.13 -0.51 -2.99
N ARG A 39 5.24 -0.44 -4.34
CA ARG A 39 4.41 -1.25 -5.26
C ARG A 39 4.56 -2.74 -5.03
N LEU A 40 5.80 -3.22 -4.94
CA LEU A 40 6.08 -4.64 -4.76
C LEU A 40 5.49 -5.15 -3.45
N ILE A 41 5.68 -4.40 -2.37
CA ILE A 41 5.08 -4.72 -1.07
C ILE A 41 3.57 -4.72 -1.17
N PHE A 42 2.97 -3.64 -1.68
CA PHE A 42 1.52 -3.50 -1.82
C PHE A 42 0.91 -4.68 -2.58
N LYS A 43 1.49 -5.06 -3.73
CA LYS A 43 1.04 -6.20 -4.52
C LYS A 43 1.03 -7.52 -3.74
N ASN A 44 2.00 -7.72 -2.85
CA ASN A 44 2.13 -8.93 -2.04
C ASN A 44 1.18 -8.99 -0.83
N ILE A 45 0.50 -7.90 -0.48
CA ILE A 45 -0.51 -7.88 0.59
C ILE A 45 -1.76 -8.62 0.10
N GLN A 46 -2.10 -9.73 0.75
CA GLN A 46 -3.28 -10.54 0.40
C GLN A 46 -4.59 -9.83 0.71
N TYR A 47 -4.70 -9.24 1.91
CA TYR A 47 -5.89 -8.53 2.36
C TYR A 47 -5.54 -7.06 2.60
N LYS A 48 -6.00 -6.20 1.70
CA LYS A 48 -5.74 -4.76 1.77
C LYS A 48 -6.95 -4.05 2.36
N THR A 49 -6.75 -3.36 3.47
CA THR A 49 -7.77 -2.48 4.05
C THR A 49 -7.80 -1.12 3.37
N GLU A 50 -8.88 -0.36 3.55
CA GLU A 50 -9.00 1.03 3.11
C GLU A 50 -7.78 1.88 3.51
N ARG A 51 -7.24 1.64 4.70
CA ARG A 51 -6.06 2.35 5.21
C ARG A 51 -4.79 2.02 4.41
N ILE A 52 -4.66 0.78 3.94
CA ILE A 52 -3.54 0.35 3.08
C ILE A 52 -3.70 0.97 1.68
N TYR A 53 -4.91 0.96 1.11
CA TYR A 53 -5.21 1.63 -0.17
C TYR A 53 -4.89 3.13 -0.12
N SER A 54 -5.46 3.86 0.84
CA SER A 54 -5.22 5.30 1.00
C SER A 54 -3.74 5.65 1.20
N THR A 55 -2.99 4.81 1.93
CA THR A 55 -1.54 4.99 2.09
C THR A 55 -0.80 4.82 0.76
N MET A 56 -1.21 3.86 -0.08
CA MET A 56 -0.62 3.67 -1.39
C MET A 56 -0.98 4.81 -2.36
N VAL A 57 -2.22 5.30 -2.33
CA VAL A 57 -2.64 6.50 -3.10
C VAL A 57 -1.81 7.72 -2.71
N ASP A 58 -1.59 7.98 -1.41
CA ASP A 58 -0.71 9.08 -0.96
C ASP A 58 0.73 8.88 -1.45
N CYS A 59 1.25 7.66 -1.37
CA CYS A 59 2.59 7.32 -1.87
C CYS A 59 2.75 7.67 -3.36
N LEU A 60 1.78 7.28 -4.19
CA LEU A 60 1.78 7.55 -5.64
C LEU A 60 1.59 9.04 -5.93
N SER A 61 0.68 9.70 -5.21
CA SER A 61 0.42 11.14 -5.35
C SER A 61 1.66 11.97 -5.06
N ARG A 62 2.40 11.65 -4.00
CA ARG A 62 3.67 12.31 -3.63
C ARG A 62 4.78 12.05 -4.65
N ALA A 63 4.72 10.92 -5.35
CA ALA A 63 5.61 10.59 -6.45
C ALA A 63 5.18 11.17 -7.80
N SER A 64 4.08 11.96 -7.84
CA SER A 64 3.48 12.50 -9.07
C SER A 64 3.03 11.42 -10.07
N GLN A 65 2.63 10.25 -9.57
CA GLN A 65 2.12 9.14 -10.36
C GLN A 65 0.60 9.10 -10.28
N PHE A 66 -0.03 10.16 -10.78
CA PHE A 66 -1.47 10.41 -10.60
C PHE A 66 -2.35 9.41 -11.33
N GLU A 67 -1.96 8.97 -12.52
CA GLU A 67 -2.70 7.97 -13.31
C GLU A 67 -2.85 6.66 -12.54
N GLU A 68 -1.74 6.13 -11.99
CA GLU A 68 -1.78 4.91 -11.17
C GLU A 68 -2.52 5.13 -9.84
N ALA A 69 -2.49 6.35 -9.29
CA ALA A 69 -3.24 6.67 -8.08
C ALA A 69 -4.76 6.64 -8.33
N GLU A 70 -5.20 7.12 -9.49
CA GLU A 70 -6.60 7.09 -9.94
C GLU A 70 -7.06 5.65 -10.22
N GLU A 71 -6.24 4.86 -10.93
CA GLU A 71 -6.52 3.44 -11.16
C GLU A 71 -6.72 2.66 -9.85
N LEU A 72 -5.94 2.98 -8.82
CA LEU A 72 -6.03 2.33 -7.50
C LEU A 72 -7.29 2.73 -6.72
N ILE A 73 -7.79 3.96 -6.93
CA ILE A 73 -9.08 4.40 -6.38
C ILE A 73 -10.21 3.66 -7.08
N ASP A 74 -10.16 3.57 -8.42
CA ASP A 74 -11.15 2.84 -9.21
C ASP A 74 -11.19 1.33 -8.86
N GLU A 75 -10.02 0.72 -8.63
CA GLU A 75 -9.90 -0.66 -8.15
C GLU A 75 -10.59 -0.82 -6.79
N TYR A 76 -10.29 0.07 -5.84
CA TYR A 76 -10.90 0.06 -4.52
C TYR A 76 -12.43 0.20 -4.59
N GLU A 77 -12.93 1.16 -5.37
CA GLU A 77 -14.38 1.39 -5.53
C GLU A 77 -15.07 0.20 -6.21
N ARG A 78 -14.46 -0.41 -7.23
CA ARG A 78 -15.03 -1.59 -7.90
C ARG A 78 -15.18 -2.77 -6.94
N ASP A 79 -14.16 -3.03 -6.14
CA ASP A 79 -14.17 -4.14 -5.19
C ASP A 79 -15.17 -3.92 -4.04
N HIS A 80 -15.39 -2.67 -3.63
CA HIS A 80 -16.31 -2.34 -2.52
C HIS A 80 -17.75 -2.03 -2.98
N SER A 81 -17.95 -1.58 -4.22
CA SER A 81 -19.28 -1.42 -4.83
C SER A 81 -19.96 -2.75 -5.15
N ALA A 82 -19.19 -3.80 -5.45
CA ALA A 82 -19.70 -5.16 -5.61
C ALA A 82 -20.32 -5.74 -4.32
N VAL A 83 -19.94 -5.23 -3.14
CA VAL A 83 -20.49 -5.67 -1.85
C VAL A 83 -21.81 -4.96 -1.51
N SER A 84 -21.99 -3.73 -2.01
CA SER A 84 -23.22 -2.94 -1.75
C SER A 84 -24.41 -3.35 -2.62
N THR A 85 -24.22 -4.16 -3.67
CA THR A 85 -25.33 -4.67 -4.51
C THR A 85 -25.86 -6.04 -4.05
N MET A 86 -25.27 -6.62 -2.99
CA MET A 86 -25.69 -7.91 -2.40
C MET A 86 -26.49 -7.77 -1.08
N TYR A 87 -26.89 -6.56 -0.72
CA TYR A 87 -27.87 -6.25 0.35
C TYR A 87 -29.00 -5.39 -0.22
#